data_AF-A0A968N0S0-F1
#
_entry.id   AF-A0A968N0S0-F1
#
_cell.length_a   1.000
_cell.length_b   1.000
_cell.length_c   1.000
_cell.angle_alpha   90.00
_cell.angle_beta   90.00
_cell.angle_gamma   90.00
#
_symmetry.space_group_name_H-M   'P 1'
#
loop_
_entity.id
_entity.type
_entity.pdbx_description
1 polymer ?
#
loop_
_entity_poly.entity_id
_entity_poly.type
_entity_poly.pdbx_seq_one_letter_code
_entity_poly.pdbx_strand_id
1 'polypeptide(L)'
;MKSIIIIGAILLISINAFCQIDFRDLKTLDKDGFESVLKEAESQEKLVFIYFSASWCGPCKSFEKTIMSDNNVIDFYKNNFINIKVNWDREEPFHNK
;
A
#
# COMPACT_ATOMS: atom_id res chain seq x y z
N MET A 1 5.92 -29.98 25.04
CA MET A 1 6.30 -28.67 25.61
C MET A 1 6.95 -27.75 24.58
N LYS A 2 8.04 -28.16 23.91
CA LYS A 2 8.72 -27.36 22.86
C LYS A 2 7.78 -26.92 21.72
N SER A 3 6.94 -27.84 21.24
CA SER A 3 5.97 -27.56 20.16
C SER A 3 4.82 -26.62 20.57
N ILE A 4 4.43 -26.61 21.85
CA ILE A 4 3.39 -25.69 22.37
C ILE A 4 3.95 -24.26 22.46
N ILE A 5 5.21 -24.12 22.83
CA ILE A 5 5.91 -22.82 22.86
C ILE A 5 6.07 -22.27 21.44
N ILE A 6 6.40 -23.14 20.47
CA ILE A 6 6.53 -22.74 19.06
C ILE A 6 5.17 -22.33 18.48
N ILE A 7 4.10 -23.07 18.75
CA ILE A 7 2.74 -22.72 18.29
C ILE A 7 2.27 -21.41 18.92
N GLY A 8 2.52 -21.19 20.21
CA GLY A 8 2.19 -19.94 20.90
C GLY A 8 2.95 -18.72 20.34
N ALA A 9 4.23 -18.89 19.98
CA ALA A 9 5.02 -17.82 19.36
C ALA A 9 4.52 -17.47 17.95
N ILE A 10 4.14 -18.46 17.15
CA ILE A 10 3.60 -18.25 15.79
C ILE A 10 2.26 -17.49 15.84
N LEU A 11 1.39 -17.79 16.80
CA LEU A 11 0.10 -17.12 17.00
C LEU A 11 0.23 -15.65 17.40
N LEU A 12 1.24 -15.29 18.20
CA LEU A 12 1.49 -13.91 18.63
C LEU A 12 2.06 -13.03 17.51
N ILE A 13 2.81 -13.61 16.57
CA ILE A 13 3.40 -12.90 15.44
C ILE A 13 2.34 -12.56 14.39
N SER A 14 1.30 -13.39 14.24
CA SER A 14 0.25 -13.20 13.22
C SER A 14 -0.66 -12.00 13.53
N ILE A 15 -0.84 -11.64 14.80
CA ILE A 15 -1.77 -10.57 15.22
C ILE A 15 -1.27 -9.17 14.82
N ASN A 16 0.05 -8.99 14.71
CA ASN A 16 0.67 -7.67 14.48
C ASN A 16 0.82 -7.31 12.99
N ALA A 17 0.55 -8.23 12.07
CA ALA A 17 0.80 -8.04 10.63
C ALA A 17 -0.34 -7.36 9.87
N PHE A 18 -1.53 -7.20 10.47
CA PHE A 18 -2.73 -6.82 9.73
C PHE A 18 -2.96 -5.33 9.56
N CYS A 19 -2.12 -4.44 10.12
CA CYS A 19 -2.43 -3.01 10.20
C CYS A 19 -1.76 -2.12 9.14
N GLN A 20 -1.25 -2.65 8.03
CA GLN A 20 -0.64 -1.82 6.98
C GLN A 20 -1.55 -1.70 5.76
N ILE A 21 -1.67 -0.50 5.16
CA ILE A 21 -2.33 -0.34 3.84
C ILE A 21 -1.42 -0.99 2.81
N ASP A 22 -1.93 -2.00 2.11
CA ASP A 22 -1.19 -2.69 1.07
C ASP A 22 -1.31 -1.90 -0.24
N PHE A 23 -0.27 -1.14 -0.57
CA PHE A 23 -0.18 -0.38 -1.81
C PHE A 23 0.57 -1.20 -2.87
N ARG A 24 -0.11 -1.50 -3.98
CA ARG A 24 0.55 -2.10 -5.16
C ARG A 24 1.32 -1.03 -5.93
N ASP A 25 2.55 -1.31 -6.34
CA ASP A 25 3.33 -0.36 -7.13
C ASP A 25 2.89 -0.40 -8.60
N LEU A 26 2.40 0.72 -9.14
CA LEU A 26 1.98 0.82 -10.53
C LEU A 26 3.10 0.45 -11.52
N LYS A 27 4.38 0.69 -11.20
CA LYS A 27 5.50 0.30 -12.08
C LYS A 27 5.58 -1.21 -12.32
N THR A 28 4.95 -2.01 -11.46
CA THR A 28 4.90 -3.47 -11.61
C THR A 28 3.70 -3.96 -12.41
N LEU A 29 2.80 -3.05 -12.80
CA LEU A 29 1.63 -3.34 -13.62
C LEU A 29 1.90 -2.92 -15.06
N ASP A 30 1.94 -3.90 -15.96
CA ASP A 30 1.80 -3.63 -17.38
C ASP A 30 0.33 -3.32 -17.73
N LYS A 31 0.04 -3.14 -19.02
CA LYS A 31 -1.33 -2.83 -19.49
C LYS A 31 -2.33 -3.90 -19.05
N ASP A 32 -1.95 -5.16 -19.17
CA ASP A 32 -2.79 -6.30 -18.83
C ASP A 32 -2.98 -6.41 -17.30
N GLY A 33 -1.96 -6.06 -16.54
CA GLY A 33 -1.98 -5.94 -15.08
C GLY A 33 -2.93 -4.84 -14.60
N PHE A 34 -2.93 -3.67 -15.24
CA PHE A 34 -3.87 -2.61 -14.88
C PHE A 34 -5.32 -2.97 -15.22
N GLU A 35 -5.56 -3.62 -16.38
CA GLU A 35 -6.89 -4.13 -16.73
C GLU A 35 -7.37 -5.19 -15.72
N SER A 36 -6.47 -6.05 -15.25
CA SER A 36 -6.76 -7.02 -14.18
C SER A 36 -7.19 -6.32 -12.87
N VAL A 37 -6.50 -5.25 -12.49
CA VAL A 37 -6.88 -4.45 -11.31
C VAL A 37 -8.26 -3.81 -11.47
N LEU A 38 -8.60 -3.31 -12.67
CA LEU A 38 -9.93 -2.77 -12.92
C LEU A 38 -11.02 -3.85 -12.82
N LYS A 39 -10.78 -5.04 -13.36
CA LYS A 39 -11.71 -6.19 -13.24
C LYS A 39 -11.85 -6.65 -11.78
N GLU A 40 -10.78 -6.64 -11.01
CA GLU A 40 -10.81 -6.94 -9.58
C GLU A 40 -11.60 -5.89 -8.79
N ALA A 41 -11.41 -4.60 -9.10
CA ALA A 41 -12.15 -3.52 -8.47
C ALA A 41 -13.66 -3.63 -8.77
N GLU A 42 -14.03 -3.92 -10.01
CA GLU A 42 -15.41 -4.17 -10.42
C GLU A 42 -16.02 -5.39 -9.69
N SER A 43 -15.30 -6.51 -9.61
CA SER A 43 -15.80 -7.72 -8.96
C SER A 43 -15.93 -7.61 -7.44
N GLN A 44 -15.14 -6.75 -6.82
CA GLN A 44 -15.20 -6.46 -5.37
C GLN A 44 -16.11 -5.27 -5.04
N GLU A 45 -16.74 -4.64 -6.03
CA GLU A 45 -17.50 -3.38 -5.87
C GLU A 45 -16.68 -2.28 -5.18
N LYS A 46 -15.38 -2.22 -5.49
CA LYS A 46 -14.43 -1.25 -4.95
C LYS A 46 -14.01 -0.24 -6.01
N LEU A 47 -13.55 0.92 -5.56
CA LEU A 47 -12.88 1.91 -6.43
C LEU A 47 -11.37 1.65 -6.45
N VAL A 48 -10.68 2.14 -7.48
CA VAL A 48 -9.20 2.15 -7.50
C VAL A 48 -8.71 3.49 -6.96
N PHE A 49 -7.93 3.45 -5.89
CA PHE A 49 -7.27 4.63 -5.33
C PHE A 49 -5.82 4.68 -5.80
N ILE A 50 -5.45 5.74 -6.51
CA ILE A 50 -4.09 5.94 -7.03
C ILE A 50 -3.42 7.07 -6.26
N TYR A 51 -2.35 6.75 -5.54
CA TYR A 51 -1.56 7.68 -4.75
C TYR A 51 -0.18 7.92 -5.38
N PHE A 52 0.07 9.15 -5.80
CA PHE A 52 1.37 9.57 -6.33
C PHE A 52 2.26 10.06 -5.19
N SER A 53 3.45 9.50 -5.08
CA SER A 53 4.45 9.88 -4.08
C SER A 53 5.82 10.03 -4.73
N ALA A 54 6.71 10.78 -4.08
CA ALA A 54 8.10 10.94 -4.50
C ALA A 54 9.00 11.15 -3.29
N SER A 55 10.25 10.69 -3.36
CA SER A 55 11.26 10.83 -2.32
C SER A 55 11.57 12.29 -1.96
N TRP A 56 11.39 13.22 -2.90
CA TRP A 56 11.58 14.66 -2.70
C TRP A 56 10.29 15.38 -2.28
N CYS A 57 9.14 14.70 -2.25
CA CYS A 57 7.86 15.31 -1.88
C CYS A 57 7.70 15.35 -0.35
N GLY A 58 8.06 16.49 0.25
CA GLY A 58 7.87 16.76 1.69
C GLY A 58 6.42 16.56 2.17
N PRO A 59 5.40 17.14 1.50
CA PRO A 59 4.00 16.93 1.87
C PRO A 59 3.56 15.46 1.81
N CYS A 60 4.03 14.70 0.82
CA CYS A 60 3.73 13.27 0.68
C CYS A 60 4.25 12.47 1.88
N LYS A 61 5.48 12.75 2.34
CA LYS A 61 6.04 12.12 3.55
C LYS A 61 5.23 12.46 4.80
N SER A 62 4.76 13.70 4.91
CA SER A 62 3.91 14.11 6.03
C SER A 62 2.58 13.36 6.00
N PHE A 63 1.93 13.28 4.84
CA PHE A 63 0.70 12.53 4.63
C PHE A 63 0.83 11.05 4.98
N GLU A 64 1.92 10.39 4.55
CA GLU A 64 2.18 8.99 4.88
C GLU A 64 2.34 8.76 6.40
N LYS A 65 3.03 9.70 7.08
CA LYS A 65 3.27 9.62 8.52
C LYS A 65 2.05 9.94 9.38
N THR A 66 1.13 10.78 8.89
CA THR A 66 -0.02 11.24 9.69
C THR A 66 -1.30 10.54 9.29
N ILE A 67 -1.68 10.59 8.01
CA ILE A 67 -2.97 10.10 7.53
C ILE A 67 -2.92 8.60 7.29
N MET A 68 -1.89 8.11 6.60
CA MET A 68 -1.77 6.67 6.26
C MET A 68 -1.28 5.80 7.44
N SER A 69 -1.04 6.41 8.60
CA SER A 69 -0.69 5.73 9.85
C SER A 69 -1.86 5.65 10.84
N ASP A 70 -3.01 6.26 10.53
CA ASP A 70 -4.22 6.17 11.34
C ASP A 70 -5.01 4.90 11.00
N ASN A 71 -5.22 4.02 11.98
CA ASN A 71 -5.90 2.73 11.77
C ASN A 71 -7.30 2.86 11.14
N ASN A 72 -8.07 3.90 11.45
CA ASN A 72 -9.40 4.10 10.86
C ASN A 72 -9.28 4.42 9.37
N VAL A 73 -8.26 5.21 9.00
CA VAL A 73 -7.95 5.48 7.60
C VAL A 73 -7.49 4.20 6.92
N ILE A 74 -6.58 3.45 7.54
CA ILE A 74 -6.09 2.18 7.01
C ILE A 74 -7.25 1.21 6.71
N ASP A 75 -8.17 1.05 7.66
CA ASP A 75 -9.32 0.17 7.52
C ASP A 75 -10.29 0.68 6.45
N PHE A 76 -10.54 1.98 6.40
CA PHE A 76 -11.34 2.58 5.35
C PHE A 76 -10.71 2.31 3.97
N TYR A 77 -9.41 2.48 3.81
CA TYR A 77 -8.76 2.31 2.51
C TYR A 77 -8.70 0.85 2.06
N LYS A 78 -8.53 -0.10 2.98
CA LYS A 78 -8.59 -1.54 2.69
C LYS A 78 -9.98 -2.01 2.27
N ASN A 79 -10.99 -1.50 2.95
CA ASN A 79 -12.36 -1.95 2.77
C ASN A 79 -13.02 -1.36 1.53
N ASN A 80 -12.61 -0.15 1.10
CA ASN A 80 -13.29 0.57 0.03
C ASN A 80 -12.50 0.64 -1.29
N PHE A 81 -11.19 0.38 -1.28
CA PHE A 81 -10.36 0.56 -2.48
C PHE A 81 -9.41 -0.60 -2.78
N ILE A 82 -9.07 -0.72 -4.07
CA ILE A 82 -7.81 -1.31 -4.52
C ILE A 82 -6.76 -0.20 -4.54
N ASN A 83 -5.75 -0.29 -3.68
CA ASN A 83 -4.78 0.79 -3.45
C ASN A 83 -3.53 0.61 -4.33
N ILE A 84 -3.25 1.61 -5.15
CA ILE A 84 -2.07 1.68 -6.03
C ILE A 84 -1.22 2.87 -5.63
N LYS A 85 0.09 2.66 -5.45
CA LYS A 85 1.08 3.72 -5.26
C LYS A 85 1.89 3.89 -6.54
N VAL A 86 2.14 5.13 -6.90
CA VAL A 86 2.99 5.50 -8.05
C VAL A 86 4.19 6.26 -7.50
N ASN A 87 5.39 5.71 -7.70
CA ASN A 87 6.61 6.45 -7.43
C ASN A 87 6.95 7.38 -8.60
N TRP A 88 6.83 8.69 -8.37
CA TRP A 88 7.17 9.79 -9.28
C TRP A 88 8.58 10.36 -9.02
N ASP A 89 9.48 9.55 -8.49
CA ASP A 89 10.90 9.90 -8.49
C ASP A 89 11.40 10.02 -9.93
N ARG A 90 12.09 11.13 -10.21
CA ARG A 90 12.86 11.27 -11.44
C ARG A 90 14.11 10.43 -11.27
N GLU A 91 14.42 9.59 -12.25
CA GLU A 91 15.63 8.78 -12.26
C GLU A 91 16.91 9.64 -12.34
N GLU A 92 16.79 10.97 -12.52
CA GLU A 92 17.93 11.90 -12.49
C GLU A 92 17.70 13.19 -11.64
N PRO A 93 18.72 13.64 -10.89
CA PRO A 93 18.66 14.87 -10.11
C PRO A 93 18.57 16.11 -11.01
N PHE A 94 17.81 17.10 -10.56
CA PHE A 94 17.45 18.33 -11.29
C PHE A 94 18.60 19.33 -11.51
N HIS A 95 19.85 18.89 -11.36
CA HIS A 95 21.04 19.75 -11.38
C HIS A 95 21.80 19.71 -12.71
N ASN A 96 21.10 19.75 -13.85
CA ASN A 96 21.72 20.04 -15.14
C ASN A 96 20.74 20.80 -16.05
N LYS A 97 20.56 22.09 -15.78
CA LYS A 97 20.27 23.10 -16.79
C LYS A 97 20.70 24.47 -16.30
#